data_AF-A0A8H5B4K4-F1
#
_entry.id   AF-A0A8H5B4K4-F1
#
_cell.length_a   1.000
_cell.length_b   1.000
_cell.length_c   1.000
_cell.angle_alpha   90.00
_cell.angle_beta   90.00
_cell.angle_gamma   90.00
#
_symmetry.space_group_name_H-M   'P 1'
#
loop_
_entity.id
_entity.type
_entity.pdbx_description
1 polymer ?
#
loop_
_entity_poly.entity_id
_entity_poly.type
_entity_poly.pdbx_seq_one_letter_code
_entity_poly.pdbx_strand_id
1 'polypeptide(L)'
;MSVWCLIIEDDRTVVGTCFKVPCPPGSDIEDLINHVVESELAGVDATFVSAYHSTAITLALRPAQLQSAVSELDLDKASVSPAAIVTEVVSGREVLIFKESAPLNLKAGAFFKRLRSPSPEIDHFACFKRARIVQETPSQVAQFAQYEAIQADSSERLLDDRPESDQTVAPISLLYAPFGEFDDIFSGRVPPADIKINFAQLQNHVNELATAMSRCYDTDDQRRHDGVYLFWRMSFRFPLWAGSTEAHGLVTTIATFKNQHPSVPYLENVARIARSHTSSHKFKDICRRWRVPALTIAIDGSTIHFYAILLLGHQYRVVSLTPGLSWSLYATNGRDREHLYSAFAAADGYVLDIPREFLPAVSKIRERGHDGDDSKYLEFDIIDYFGPWEHYRHLYCAKVRNGAATDQDKFIIVKFSKRYSIDLHGFCAERGHAPKVFGYERLPGGWFVIAMEWLMDAESMQAQHYLSQREELLVELVNGFHEKDLVHGDLRYVNILCEAPSDKVWLVDFDWGGKAGEVAYPTWLLDGELVRGRESSDLIIRKEDDLRILRATLQALQSEE
;
A
#
# COMPACT_ATOMS: atom_id res chain seq x y z
N MET A 1 27.79 -34.54 0.42
CA MET A 1 26.68 -34.85 1.36
C MET A 1 25.37 -34.52 0.65
N SER A 2 24.20 -34.81 1.22
CA SER A 2 22.93 -34.39 0.60
C SER A 2 22.01 -33.80 1.66
N VAL A 3 21.33 -32.71 1.32
CA VAL A 3 20.42 -31.98 2.20
C VAL A 3 18.99 -32.19 1.72
N TRP A 4 18.04 -32.31 2.66
CA TRP A 4 16.63 -32.41 2.32
C TRP A 4 16.03 -31.01 2.17
N CYS A 5 15.28 -30.81 1.10
CA CYS A 5 14.74 -29.52 0.70
C CYS A 5 13.22 -29.64 0.46
N LEU A 6 12.48 -28.57 0.69
CA LEU A 6 11.06 -28.44 0.42
C LEU A 6 10.81 -27.08 -0.25
N ILE A 7 10.01 -27.03 -1.30
CA ILE A 7 9.65 -25.79 -1.97
C ILE A 7 8.28 -25.32 -1.47
N ILE A 8 8.16 -24.03 -1.22
CA ILE A 8 6.90 -23.37 -0.88
C ILE A 8 6.71 -22.12 -1.77
N GLU A 9 5.45 -21.82 -2.08
CA GLU A 9 5.08 -20.56 -2.75
C GLU A 9 5.02 -19.39 -1.76
N ASP A 10 4.82 -18.18 -2.28
CA ASP A 10 4.69 -16.95 -1.50
C ASP A 10 3.57 -16.99 -0.44
N ASP A 11 2.47 -17.70 -0.74
CA ASP A 11 1.35 -17.90 0.17
C ASP A 11 1.52 -19.10 1.11
N ARG A 12 2.75 -19.64 1.20
CA ARG A 12 3.14 -20.81 2.00
C ARG A 12 2.49 -22.12 1.54
N THR A 13 1.98 -22.19 0.32
CA THR A 13 1.55 -23.45 -0.29
C THR A 13 2.75 -24.35 -0.55
N VAL A 14 2.67 -25.61 -0.15
CA VAL A 14 3.73 -26.59 -0.36
C VAL A 14 3.72 -27.07 -1.81
N VAL A 15 4.84 -26.90 -2.49
CA VAL A 15 5.04 -27.37 -3.86
C VAL A 15 5.74 -28.73 -3.81
N GLY A 16 4.96 -29.79 -4.04
CA GLY A 16 5.48 -31.15 -4.13
C GLY A 16 5.80 -31.80 -2.77
N THR A 17 6.85 -32.62 -2.75
CA THR A 17 7.32 -33.37 -1.56
C THR A 17 8.78 -33.10 -1.31
N CYS A 18 9.27 -33.34 -0.08
CA CYS A 18 10.68 -33.14 0.21
C CYS A 18 11.60 -33.96 -0.74
N PHE A 19 12.65 -33.33 -1.25
CA PHE A 19 13.62 -33.92 -2.17
C PHE A 19 15.05 -33.71 -1.66
N LYS A 20 16.04 -34.38 -2.27
CA LYS A 20 17.44 -34.31 -1.85
C LYS A 20 18.28 -33.53 -2.85
N VAL A 21 19.05 -32.57 -2.33
CA VAL A 21 20.04 -31.80 -3.09
C VAL A 21 21.44 -32.26 -2.71
N PRO A 22 22.30 -32.65 -3.67
CA PRO A 22 23.71 -32.93 -3.40
C PRO A 22 24.45 -31.64 -3.01
N CYS A 23 25.17 -31.68 -1.88
CA CYS A 23 25.94 -30.58 -1.32
C CYS A 23 27.41 -31.02 -1.16
N PRO A 24 28.30 -30.64 -2.10
CA PRO A 24 29.75 -30.83 -1.98
C PRO A 24 30.34 -30.19 -0.71
N PRO A 25 31.46 -30.70 -0.17
CA PRO A 25 32.14 -30.06 0.96
C PRO A 25 32.57 -28.63 0.61
N GLY A 26 32.15 -27.65 1.40
CA GLY A 26 32.47 -26.23 1.20
C GLY A 26 31.41 -25.43 0.42
N SER A 27 30.30 -26.04 0.01
CA SER A 27 29.19 -25.33 -0.66
C SER A 27 28.46 -24.41 0.32
N ASP A 28 28.03 -23.25 -0.15
CA ASP A 28 27.24 -22.29 0.64
C ASP A 28 25.73 -22.33 0.27
N ILE A 29 24.97 -21.34 0.77
CA ILE A 29 23.52 -21.27 0.52
C ILE A 29 23.19 -20.86 -0.91
N GLU A 30 24.04 -20.06 -1.55
CA GLU A 30 23.85 -19.64 -2.94
C GLU A 30 24.06 -20.82 -3.87
N ASP A 31 25.07 -21.65 -3.61
CA ASP A 31 25.29 -22.92 -4.33
C ASP A 31 24.08 -23.85 -4.25
N LEU A 32 23.45 -23.94 -3.06
CA LEU A 32 22.26 -24.75 -2.83
C LEU A 32 21.03 -24.18 -3.55
N ILE A 33 20.82 -22.86 -3.50
CA ILE A 33 19.74 -22.18 -4.22
C ILE A 33 19.88 -22.42 -5.72
N ASN A 34 21.08 -22.21 -6.28
CA ASN A 34 21.35 -22.42 -7.69
C ASN A 34 21.05 -23.87 -8.11
N HIS A 35 21.43 -24.85 -7.29
CA HIS A 35 21.15 -26.25 -7.59
C HIS A 35 19.63 -26.56 -7.57
N VAL A 36 18.90 -26.05 -6.58
CA VAL A 36 17.43 -26.21 -6.50
C VAL A 36 16.74 -25.56 -7.69
N VAL A 37 17.23 -24.39 -8.09
CA VAL A 37 16.72 -23.65 -9.25
C VAL A 37 16.92 -24.45 -10.54
N GLU A 38 18.14 -24.95 -10.77
CA GLU A 38 18.45 -25.75 -11.94
C GLU A 38 17.68 -27.07 -11.99
N SER A 39 17.46 -27.72 -10.83
CA SER A 39 16.88 -29.08 -10.79
C SER A 39 15.35 -29.11 -10.65
N GLU A 40 14.77 -28.22 -9.84
CA GLU A 40 13.34 -28.29 -9.45
C GLU A 40 12.54 -27.04 -9.83
N LEU A 41 13.18 -25.87 -10.03
CA LEU A 41 12.54 -24.60 -10.39
C LEU A 41 13.03 -24.07 -11.74
N ALA A 42 13.09 -24.93 -12.75
CA ALA A 42 13.61 -24.57 -14.07
C ALA A 42 12.91 -23.33 -14.66
N GLY A 43 13.68 -22.26 -14.90
CA GLY A 43 13.19 -20.97 -15.41
C GLY A 43 12.89 -19.91 -14.35
N VAL A 44 13.12 -20.20 -13.07
CA VAL A 44 13.09 -19.22 -11.97
C VAL A 44 14.51 -18.68 -11.78
N ASP A 45 14.67 -17.36 -11.57
CA ASP A 45 15.98 -16.79 -11.24
C ASP A 45 16.27 -16.97 -9.74
N ALA A 46 17.49 -17.42 -9.42
CA ALA A 46 17.96 -17.72 -8.08
C ALA A 46 17.86 -16.55 -7.10
N THR A 47 17.91 -15.31 -7.59
CA THR A 47 17.72 -14.09 -6.77
C THR A 47 16.30 -13.98 -6.20
N PHE A 48 15.34 -14.70 -6.76
CA PHE A 48 13.96 -14.76 -6.27
C PHE A 48 13.68 -15.93 -5.35
N VAL A 49 14.70 -16.73 -5.00
CA VAL A 49 14.51 -17.89 -4.14
C VAL A 49 15.20 -17.63 -2.80
N SER A 50 14.41 -17.60 -1.73
CA SER A 50 14.91 -17.46 -0.36
C SER A 50 14.96 -18.83 0.32
N ALA A 51 16.03 -19.13 1.05
CA ALA A 51 16.16 -20.37 1.79
C ALA A 51 16.04 -20.14 3.31
N TYR A 52 15.23 -20.97 3.97
CA TYR A 52 14.97 -20.94 5.41
C TYR A 52 15.31 -22.29 6.03
N HIS A 53 15.85 -22.31 7.24
CA HIS A 53 16.09 -23.54 7.98
C HIS A 53 14.92 -23.83 8.91
N SER A 54 14.46 -25.09 8.92
CA SER A 54 13.43 -25.53 9.85
C SER A 54 13.80 -26.86 10.50
N THR A 55 13.77 -26.86 11.83
CA THR A 55 13.85 -28.08 12.66
C THR A 55 12.48 -28.67 12.97
N ALA A 56 11.40 -27.92 12.70
CA ALA A 56 10.02 -28.34 12.94
C ALA A 56 9.48 -29.27 11.84
N ILE A 57 10.02 -29.17 10.62
CA ILE A 57 9.70 -30.08 9.53
C ILE A 57 10.67 -31.26 9.57
N THR A 58 10.15 -32.44 9.89
CA THR A 58 10.93 -33.68 9.87
C THR A 58 10.48 -34.58 8.73
N LEU A 59 11.40 -35.41 8.22
CA LEU A 59 11.16 -36.39 7.14
C LEU A 59 10.09 -37.45 7.46
N ALA A 60 9.60 -37.50 8.71
CA ALA A 60 8.54 -38.40 9.13
C ALA A 60 7.13 -37.88 8.82
N LEU A 61 6.99 -36.63 8.37
CA LEU A 61 5.69 -36.03 8.02
C LEU A 61 5.20 -36.55 6.67
N ARG A 62 3.94 -37.01 6.61
CA ARG A 62 3.29 -37.36 5.34
C ARG A 62 2.92 -36.09 4.57
N PRO A 63 2.77 -36.13 3.23
CA PRO A 63 2.42 -34.95 2.42
C PRO A 63 1.20 -34.17 2.92
N ALA A 64 0.16 -34.88 3.40
CA ALA A 64 -1.05 -34.27 3.97
C ALA A 64 -0.81 -33.46 5.28
N GLN A 65 0.33 -33.66 5.94
CA GLN A 65 0.71 -32.99 7.18
C GLN A 65 1.74 -31.87 6.95
N LEU A 66 2.41 -31.86 5.79
CA LEU A 66 3.41 -30.84 5.44
C LEU A 66 2.79 -29.45 5.32
N GLN A 67 1.62 -29.33 4.67
CA GLN A 67 0.95 -28.03 4.50
C GLN A 67 0.57 -27.37 5.84
N SER A 68 0.07 -28.17 6.79
CA SER A 68 -0.27 -27.68 8.13
C SER A 68 0.97 -27.21 8.89
N ALA A 69 2.05 -27.99 8.83
CA ALA A 69 3.31 -27.65 9.49
C ALA A 69 3.94 -26.37 8.91
N VAL A 70 3.91 -26.19 7.59
CA VAL A 70 4.43 -25.00 6.90
C VAL A 70 3.61 -23.75 7.23
N SER A 71 2.28 -23.88 7.35
CA SER A 71 1.40 -22.75 7.68
C SER A 71 1.66 -22.19 9.07
N GLU A 72 2.12 -23.03 10.01
CA GLU A 72 2.44 -22.68 11.39
C GLU A 72 3.88 -22.14 11.58
N LEU A 73 4.71 -22.12 10.53
CA LEU A 73 6.09 -21.63 10.62
C LEU A 73 6.16 -20.10 10.70
N ASP A 74 7.02 -19.62 11.59
CA ASP A 74 7.45 -18.23 11.66
C ASP A 74 8.71 -18.05 10.81
N LEU A 75 8.53 -17.80 9.52
CA LEU A 75 9.64 -17.66 8.55
C LEU A 75 10.52 -16.43 8.82
N ASP A 76 9.98 -15.42 9.52
CA ASP A 76 10.71 -14.18 9.84
C ASP A 76 11.75 -14.40 10.96
N LYS A 77 11.58 -15.45 11.77
CA LYS A 77 12.59 -15.91 12.75
C LYS A 77 13.51 -17.02 12.21
N ALA A 78 13.24 -17.53 11.02
CA ALA A 78 13.94 -18.67 10.41
C ALA A 78 15.07 -18.25 9.45
N SER A 79 15.44 -16.97 9.40
CA SER A 79 16.55 -16.48 8.56
C SER A 79 17.87 -17.10 8.98
N VAL A 80 18.53 -17.80 8.06
CA VAL A 80 19.78 -18.50 8.34
C VAL A 80 20.97 -17.65 7.91
N SER A 81 21.99 -17.57 8.77
CA SER A 81 23.30 -17.07 8.34
C SER A 81 23.94 -18.05 7.35
N PRO A 82 24.53 -17.58 6.24
CA PRO A 82 25.22 -18.44 5.26
C PRO A 82 26.25 -19.40 5.88
N ALA A 83 26.87 -18.99 6.99
CA ALA A 83 27.89 -19.80 7.68
C ALA A 83 27.33 -20.95 8.56
N ALA A 84 26.05 -20.90 8.96
CA ALA A 84 25.45 -21.86 9.91
C ALA A 84 24.97 -23.17 9.24
N ILE A 85 24.65 -23.12 7.94
CA ILE A 85 23.99 -24.21 7.21
C ILE A 85 24.90 -25.43 7.08
N VAL A 86 26.19 -25.21 6.81
CA VAL A 86 27.15 -26.31 6.56
C VAL A 86 27.52 -27.06 7.84
N THR A 87 27.41 -26.41 9.01
CA THR A 87 27.78 -27.02 10.30
C THR A 87 26.62 -27.69 11.02
N GLU A 88 25.38 -27.21 10.86
CA GLU A 88 24.22 -27.72 11.62
C GLU A 88 23.35 -28.73 10.84
N VAL A 89 23.20 -28.60 9.51
CA VAL A 89 22.24 -29.39 8.70
C VAL A 89 22.68 -30.85 8.46
N VAL A 90 23.86 -31.23 8.96
CA VAL A 90 24.46 -32.58 8.78
C VAL A 90 23.76 -33.66 9.63
N SER A 91 22.77 -33.31 10.47
CA SER A 91 22.11 -34.24 11.41
C SER A 91 21.13 -35.25 10.76
N GLY A 92 20.82 -35.12 9.46
CA GLY A 92 20.02 -36.09 8.71
C GLY A 92 18.52 -36.13 9.05
N ARG A 93 18.02 -35.18 9.87
CA ARG A 93 16.60 -35.07 10.26
C ARG A 93 15.92 -33.74 9.91
N GLU A 94 16.67 -32.78 9.38
CA GLU A 94 16.23 -31.39 9.14
C GLU A 94 15.96 -31.12 7.65
N VAL A 95 15.11 -30.12 7.37
CA VAL A 95 14.67 -29.75 6.01
C VAL A 95 14.89 -28.26 5.77
N LEU A 96 15.56 -27.91 4.67
CA LEU A 96 15.64 -26.54 4.15
C LEU A 96 14.39 -26.20 3.35
N ILE A 97 13.80 -25.05 3.61
CA ILE A 97 12.60 -24.57 2.94
C ILE A 97 13.01 -23.48 1.95
N PHE A 98 12.73 -23.70 0.67
CA PHE A 98 12.95 -22.73 -0.39
C PHE A 98 11.63 -22.05 -0.70
N LYS A 99 11.61 -20.73 -0.60
CA LYS A 99 10.47 -19.89 -0.90
C LYS A 99 10.72 -19.17 -2.22
N GLU A 100 9.89 -19.43 -3.20
CA GLU A 100 9.88 -18.67 -4.45
C GLU A 100 9.16 -17.33 -4.23
N SER A 101 9.88 -16.24 -4.51
CA SER A 101 9.45 -14.85 -4.47
C SER A 101 9.50 -14.30 -5.90
N ALA A 102 8.84 -14.98 -6.84
CA ALA A 102 8.92 -14.63 -8.26
C ALA A 102 8.49 -13.17 -8.52
N PRO A 103 9.11 -12.44 -9.45
CA PRO A 103 8.46 -11.28 -10.04
C PRO A 103 7.25 -11.79 -10.83
N LEU A 104 6.22 -10.95 -10.91
CA LEU A 104 4.93 -11.22 -11.54
C LEU A 104 5.03 -11.48 -13.06
N ASN A 105 5.64 -12.58 -13.48
CA ASN A 105 5.40 -13.20 -14.78
C ASN A 105 4.27 -14.22 -14.64
N LEU A 106 3.08 -13.71 -14.39
CA LEU A 106 1.87 -14.52 -14.47
C LEU A 106 1.60 -14.86 -15.93
N LYS A 107 2.01 -16.06 -16.36
CA LYS A 107 1.36 -16.71 -17.50
C LYS A 107 -0.15 -16.65 -17.23
N ALA A 108 -0.90 -16.03 -18.13
CA ALA A 108 -2.34 -15.77 -17.99
C ALA A 108 -3.14 -16.99 -17.49
N GLY A 109 -2.72 -18.21 -17.85
CA GLY A 109 -3.33 -19.46 -17.39
C GLY A 109 -3.27 -19.74 -15.88
N ALA A 110 -2.21 -19.32 -15.18
CA ALA A 110 -2.09 -19.46 -13.72
C ALA A 110 -2.92 -18.41 -12.98
N PHE A 111 -2.91 -17.17 -13.48
CA PHE A 111 -3.73 -16.05 -13.00
C PHE A 111 -5.23 -16.37 -13.04
N PHE A 112 -5.73 -16.87 -14.18
CA PHE A 112 -7.12 -17.26 -14.33
C PHE A 112 -7.53 -18.49 -13.50
N LYS A 113 -6.56 -19.34 -13.09
CA LYS A 113 -6.79 -20.43 -12.14
C LYS A 113 -6.92 -19.90 -10.71
N ARG A 114 -6.09 -18.94 -10.30
CA ARG A 114 -6.13 -18.31 -8.96
C ARG A 114 -7.46 -17.59 -8.70
N LEU A 115 -7.96 -16.87 -9.70
CA LEU A 115 -9.28 -16.18 -9.67
C LEU A 115 -10.49 -17.13 -9.51
N ARG A 116 -10.33 -18.44 -9.73
CA ARG A 116 -11.43 -19.43 -9.66
C ARG A 116 -11.47 -20.22 -8.36
N SER A 117 -10.49 -20.05 -7.47
CA SER A 117 -10.43 -20.76 -6.20
C SER A 117 -11.14 -19.95 -5.11
N PRO A 118 -12.30 -20.37 -4.61
CA PRO A 118 -12.94 -19.68 -3.48
C PRO A 118 -12.05 -19.84 -2.24
N SER A 119 -11.58 -18.71 -1.70
CA SER A 119 -10.99 -18.68 -0.37
C SER A 119 -12.04 -19.17 0.65
N PRO A 120 -11.63 -19.89 1.71
CA PRO A 120 -12.58 -20.31 2.75
C PRO A 120 -13.31 -19.09 3.31
N GLU A 121 -14.65 -19.14 3.35
CA GLU A 121 -15.49 -18.07 3.90
C GLU A 121 -15.14 -17.85 5.39
N ILE A 122 -14.35 -16.81 5.67
CA ILE A 122 -14.07 -16.36 7.04
C ILE A 122 -15.33 -15.69 7.57
N ASP A 123 -15.87 -16.16 8.69
CA ASP A 123 -16.96 -15.44 9.39
C ASP A 123 -16.40 -14.22 10.12
N HIS A 124 -16.20 -13.14 9.37
CA HIS A 124 -15.69 -11.86 9.87
C HIS A 124 -16.46 -11.35 11.09
N PHE A 125 -17.78 -11.58 11.15
CA PHE A 125 -18.60 -11.13 12.28
C PHE A 125 -18.30 -11.92 13.56
N ALA A 126 -18.10 -13.24 13.45
CA ALA A 126 -17.72 -14.09 14.58
C ALA A 126 -16.30 -13.78 15.07
N CYS A 127 -15.34 -13.55 14.17
CA CYS A 127 -14.00 -13.11 14.53
C CYS A 127 -14.05 -11.76 15.26
N PHE A 128 -14.71 -10.77 14.68
CA PHE A 128 -14.84 -9.44 15.26
C PHE A 128 -15.44 -9.46 16.67
N LYS A 129 -16.50 -10.25 16.89
CA LYS A 129 -17.13 -10.34 18.22
C LYS A 129 -16.20 -10.89 19.29
N ARG A 130 -15.25 -11.76 18.95
CA ARG A 130 -14.32 -12.35 19.92
C ARG A 130 -13.09 -11.48 20.16
N ALA A 131 -12.80 -10.56 19.25
CA ALA A 131 -11.61 -9.72 19.32
C ALA A 131 -11.51 -8.95 20.65
N ARG A 132 -10.30 -8.88 21.21
CA ARG A 132 -10.01 -8.22 22.48
C ARG A 132 -10.41 -6.75 22.49
N ILE A 133 -10.30 -6.07 21.36
CA ILE A 133 -10.72 -4.67 21.20
C ILE A 133 -12.22 -4.44 21.46
N VAL A 134 -13.04 -5.48 21.31
CA VAL A 134 -14.47 -5.48 21.63
C VAL A 134 -14.72 -5.94 23.07
N GLN A 135 -14.02 -6.99 23.52
CA GLN A 135 -14.27 -7.63 24.81
C GLN A 135 -13.77 -6.81 26.00
N GLU A 136 -12.63 -6.14 25.86
CA GLU A 136 -12.01 -5.36 26.93
C GLU A 136 -12.58 -3.94 27.01
N THR A 137 -12.41 -3.28 28.17
CA THR A 137 -12.80 -1.86 28.29
C THR A 137 -11.88 -0.98 27.45
N PRO A 138 -12.37 0.13 26.87
CA PRO A 138 -11.52 1.02 26.07
C PRO A 138 -10.24 1.48 26.79
N SER A 139 -10.32 1.72 28.10
CA SER A 139 -9.18 2.08 28.94
C SER A 139 -8.16 0.94 29.15
N GLN A 140 -8.61 -0.32 29.10
CA GLN A 140 -7.74 -1.50 29.14
C GLN A 140 -7.03 -1.69 27.79
N VAL A 141 -7.76 -1.60 26.68
CA VAL A 141 -7.18 -1.70 25.32
C VAL A 141 -6.09 -0.66 25.10
N ALA A 142 -6.26 0.55 25.65
CA ALA A 142 -5.29 1.63 25.51
C ALA A 142 -3.99 1.44 26.33
N GLN A 143 -3.91 0.42 27.18
CA GLN A 143 -2.70 0.06 27.90
C GLN A 143 -1.70 -0.63 26.97
N PHE A 144 -0.41 -0.35 27.17
CA PHE A 144 0.65 -0.85 26.31
C PHE A 144 0.70 -2.39 26.22
N ALA A 145 0.62 -3.09 27.35
CA ALA A 145 0.67 -4.56 27.38
C ALA A 145 -0.51 -5.22 26.62
N GLN A 146 -1.69 -4.60 26.66
CA GLN A 146 -2.87 -5.05 25.94
C GLN A 146 -2.71 -4.81 24.44
N TYR A 147 -2.21 -3.64 24.06
CA TYR A 147 -1.91 -3.31 22.67
C TYR A 147 -0.89 -4.27 22.07
N GLU A 148 0.22 -4.57 22.77
CA GLU A 148 1.22 -5.54 22.31
C GLU A 148 0.60 -6.91 22.08
N ALA A 149 -0.25 -7.36 23.00
CA ALA A 149 -0.93 -8.65 22.87
C ALA A 149 -1.99 -8.68 21.77
N ILE A 150 -2.61 -7.54 21.42
CA ILE A 150 -3.48 -7.41 20.23
C ILE A 150 -2.64 -7.48 18.95
N GLN A 151 -1.50 -6.78 18.91
CA GLN A 151 -0.61 -6.76 17.75
C GLN A 151 0.05 -8.12 17.47
N ALA A 152 0.28 -8.93 18.51
CA ALA A 152 0.85 -10.27 18.38
C ALA A 152 -0.10 -11.28 17.71
N ASP A 153 -1.41 -11.02 17.64
CA ASP A 153 -2.39 -11.88 16.98
C ASP A 153 -2.71 -11.31 15.59
N SER A 154 -2.31 -12.00 14.52
CA SER A 154 -2.51 -11.55 13.14
C SER A 154 -3.97 -11.33 12.76
N SER A 155 -4.92 -12.01 13.44
CA SER A 155 -6.36 -11.88 13.18
C SER A 155 -7.01 -10.75 13.99
N GLU A 156 -6.41 -10.35 15.11
CA GLU A 156 -6.92 -9.26 15.95
C GLU A 156 -6.15 -7.95 15.79
N ARG A 157 -4.96 -7.99 15.17
CA ARG A 157 -4.07 -6.84 15.10
C ARG A 157 -4.76 -5.62 14.50
N LEU A 158 -4.36 -4.46 14.99
CA LEU A 158 -4.72 -3.20 14.37
C LEU A 158 -3.75 -2.92 13.24
N LEU A 159 -4.31 -2.54 12.09
CA LEU A 159 -3.53 -2.14 10.94
C LEU A 159 -3.18 -0.65 11.15
N ASP A 160 -2.19 -0.37 11.99
CA ASP A 160 -1.79 0.99 12.38
C ASP A 160 -0.35 1.36 12.02
N ASP A 161 0.26 0.61 11.08
CA ASP A 161 1.65 0.78 10.61
C ASP A 161 2.71 0.65 11.72
N ARG A 162 2.41 -0.09 12.78
CA ARG A 162 3.33 -0.31 13.90
C ARG A 162 3.46 -1.81 14.21
N PRO A 163 4.69 -2.32 14.42
CA PRO A 163 5.97 -1.60 14.29
C PRO A 163 6.39 -1.29 12.85
N GLU A 164 5.81 -2.01 11.88
CA GLU A 164 6.12 -1.88 10.45
C GLU A 164 4.87 -1.49 9.65
N SER A 165 5.07 -0.94 8.46
CA SER A 165 3.98 -0.54 7.58
C SER A 165 3.12 -1.72 7.16
N ASP A 166 1.80 -1.54 7.16
CA ASP A 166 0.84 -2.53 6.68
C ASP A 166 0.80 -2.55 5.13
N GLN A 167 1.85 -3.10 4.50
CA GLN A 167 2.02 -3.14 3.04
C GLN A 167 0.96 -3.98 2.31
N THR A 168 0.13 -4.74 3.03
CA THR A 168 -0.98 -5.51 2.47
C THR A 168 -2.32 -4.78 2.53
N VAL A 169 -2.35 -3.53 3.05
CA VAL A 169 -3.56 -2.68 3.12
C VAL A 169 -3.37 -1.36 2.38
N ALA A 170 -4.30 -1.04 1.46
CA ALA A 170 -4.12 0.11 0.59
C ALA A 170 -4.19 1.40 1.44
N PRO A 171 -3.53 2.49 1.01
CA PRO A 171 -3.57 3.76 1.71
C PRO A 171 -5.00 4.21 2.00
N ILE A 172 -5.24 4.71 3.21
CA ILE A 172 -6.60 5.01 3.68
C ILE A 172 -7.34 6.02 2.79
N SER A 173 -6.63 6.90 2.09
CA SER A 173 -7.18 7.83 1.09
C SER A 173 -7.72 7.15 -0.16
N LEU A 174 -7.16 5.99 -0.55
CA LEU A 174 -7.67 5.15 -1.65
C LEU A 174 -8.78 4.22 -1.17
N LEU A 175 -8.84 3.97 0.14
CA LEU A 175 -9.93 3.22 0.76
C LEU A 175 -11.18 4.07 0.97
N TYR A 176 -11.01 5.37 1.21
CA TYR A 176 -12.07 6.33 1.42
C TYR A 176 -11.62 7.76 1.05
N ALA A 177 -12.20 8.30 -0.02
CA ALA A 177 -11.77 9.57 -0.63
C ALA A 177 -11.77 10.77 0.33
N PRO A 178 -12.77 10.95 1.24
CA PRO A 178 -12.76 12.07 2.18
C PRO A 178 -11.55 12.11 3.13
N PHE A 179 -10.86 10.99 3.38
CA PHE A 179 -9.61 11.02 4.13
C PHE A 179 -8.43 11.56 3.31
N GLY A 180 -8.46 11.41 1.99
CA GLY A 180 -7.53 12.11 1.09
C GLY A 180 -7.86 13.60 0.96
N GLU A 181 -9.15 13.95 0.93
CA GLU A 181 -9.58 15.36 0.91
C GLU A 181 -9.19 16.07 2.19
N PHE A 182 -9.25 15.37 3.33
CA PHE A 182 -8.73 15.87 4.59
C PHE A 182 -7.26 16.27 4.47
N ASP A 183 -6.42 15.38 3.95
CA ASP A 183 -4.98 15.63 3.77
C ASP A 183 -4.71 16.80 2.81
N ASP A 184 -5.49 16.91 1.74
CA ASP A 184 -5.42 18.02 0.79
C ASP A 184 -5.72 19.37 1.47
N ILE A 185 -6.83 19.46 2.20
CA ILE A 185 -7.23 20.69 2.92
C ILE A 185 -6.23 21.02 4.03
N PHE A 186 -5.79 20.00 4.79
CA PHE A 186 -4.80 20.17 5.85
C PHE A 186 -3.48 20.73 5.32
N SER A 187 -3.05 20.26 4.15
CA SER A 187 -1.86 20.72 3.42
C SER A 187 -2.04 22.08 2.73
N GLY A 188 -3.17 22.76 2.93
CA GLY A 188 -3.44 24.10 2.40
C GLY A 188 -3.96 24.14 0.96
N ARG A 189 -4.41 23.00 0.39
CA ARG A 189 -5.12 23.00 -0.89
C ARG A 189 -6.53 23.52 -0.70
N VAL A 190 -7.07 24.16 -1.74
CA VAL A 190 -8.43 24.72 -1.73
C VAL A 190 -9.44 23.57 -1.55
N PRO A 191 -10.37 23.66 -0.57
CA PRO A 191 -11.44 22.69 -0.43
C PRO A 191 -12.27 22.57 -1.72
N PRO A 192 -12.86 21.41 -2.03
CA PRO A 192 -13.77 21.31 -3.16
C PRO A 192 -14.96 22.28 -3.01
N ALA A 193 -15.50 22.73 -4.16
CA ALA A 193 -16.36 23.91 -4.25
C ALA A 193 -17.70 23.80 -3.48
N ASP A 194 -18.10 22.59 -3.12
CA ASP A 194 -19.27 22.22 -2.32
C ASP A 194 -19.03 22.37 -0.80
N ILE A 195 -17.77 22.46 -0.37
CA ILE A 195 -17.39 22.70 1.02
C ILE A 195 -17.24 24.21 1.25
N LYS A 196 -18.30 24.82 1.78
CA LYS A 196 -18.31 26.25 2.15
C LYS A 196 -17.93 26.40 3.61
N ILE A 197 -16.66 26.69 3.88
CA ILE A 197 -16.13 26.91 5.24
C ILE A 197 -16.12 28.41 5.56
N ASN A 198 -16.75 28.82 6.65
CA ASN A 198 -16.60 30.17 7.19
C ASN A 198 -15.31 30.25 8.03
N PHE A 199 -14.19 30.52 7.37
CA PHE A 199 -12.87 30.54 8.01
C PHE A 199 -12.78 31.50 9.21
N ALA A 200 -13.40 32.67 9.16
CA ALA A 200 -13.35 33.63 10.27
C ALA A 200 -14.09 33.10 11.51
N GLN A 201 -15.26 32.49 11.32
CA GLN A 201 -16.01 31.88 12.42
C GLN A 201 -15.30 30.65 12.96
N LEU A 202 -14.75 29.80 12.07
CA LEU A 202 -13.98 28.62 12.44
C LEU A 202 -12.77 29.01 13.31
N GLN A 203 -11.98 30.00 12.88
CA GLN A 203 -10.81 30.48 13.61
C GLN A 203 -11.18 30.94 15.02
N ASN A 204 -12.27 31.70 15.17
CA ASN A 204 -12.74 32.15 16.48
C ASN A 204 -13.08 30.97 17.39
N HIS A 205 -13.83 29.99 16.89
CA HIS A 205 -14.17 28.81 17.69
C HIS A 205 -12.92 27.98 18.04
N VAL A 206 -12.01 27.77 17.09
CA VAL A 206 -10.76 27.04 17.33
C VAL A 206 -9.91 27.76 18.37
N ASN A 207 -9.92 29.11 18.38
CA ASN A 207 -9.22 29.89 19.40
C ASN A 207 -9.81 29.69 20.80
N GLU A 208 -11.13 29.69 20.93
CA GLU A 208 -11.80 29.38 22.20
C GLU A 208 -11.49 27.96 22.67
N LEU A 209 -11.61 26.97 21.77
CA LEU A 209 -11.32 25.56 22.05
C LEU A 209 -9.86 25.38 22.51
N ALA A 210 -8.91 25.92 21.76
CA ALA A 210 -7.49 25.79 22.09
C ALA A 210 -7.15 26.48 23.42
N THR A 211 -7.79 27.62 23.73
CA THR A 211 -7.64 28.29 25.03
C THR A 211 -8.15 27.41 26.17
N ALA A 212 -9.30 26.78 26.01
CA ALA A 212 -9.84 25.86 27.01
C ALA A 212 -8.97 24.59 27.14
N MET A 213 -8.54 24.00 26.03
CA MET A 213 -7.74 22.77 26.02
C MET A 213 -6.28 22.98 26.44
N SER A 214 -5.81 24.22 26.54
CA SER A 214 -4.49 24.56 27.12
C SER A 214 -4.50 24.60 28.66
N ARG A 215 -5.67 24.54 29.30
CA ARG A 215 -5.77 24.59 30.77
C ARG A 215 -5.40 23.25 31.40
N CYS A 216 -4.87 23.31 32.61
CA CYS A 216 -4.80 22.14 33.49
C CYS A 216 -6.16 21.93 34.15
N TYR A 217 -6.71 20.72 34.04
CA TYR A 217 -7.94 20.32 34.70
C TYR A 217 -7.62 19.36 35.84
N ASP A 218 -8.48 19.32 36.87
CA ASP A 218 -8.30 18.39 37.98
C ASP A 218 -8.65 16.95 37.56
N THR A 219 -9.61 16.80 36.64
CA THR A 219 -10.06 15.49 36.14
C THR A 219 -10.28 15.49 34.62
N ASP A 220 -10.18 14.31 34.01
CA ASP A 220 -10.50 14.11 32.58
C ASP A 220 -11.96 14.49 32.28
N ASP A 221 -12.87 14.29 33.25
CA ASP A 221 -14.31 14.59 33.09
C ASP A 221 -14.58 16.09 32.98
N GLN A 222 -13.88 16.92 33.76
CA GLN A 222 -13.98 18.38 33.65
C GLN A 222 -13.48 18.86 32.29
N ARG A 223 -12.30 18.35 31.87
CA ARG A 223 -11.74 18.66 30.56
C ARG A 223 -12.68 18.26 29.43
N ARG A 224 -13.26 17.06 29.52
CA ARG A 224 -14.25 16.55 28.57
C ARG A 224 -15.47 17.46 28.52
N HIS A 225 -15.99 17.88 29.66
CA HIS A 225 -17.16 18.75 29.72
C HIS A 225 -16.94 20.07 28.95
N ASP A 226 -15.84 20.76 29.23
CA ASP A 226 -15.49 22.02 28.57
C ASP A 226 -15.22 21.82 27.07
N GLY A 227 -14.46 20.79 26.71
CA GLY A 227 -14.13 20.50 25.33
C GLY A 227 -15.35 20.16 24.48
N VAL A 228 -16.24 19.31 24.99
CA VAL A 228 -17.49 18.91 24.30
C VAL A 228 -18.40 20.12 24.10
N TYR A 229 -18.53 20.97 25.12
CA TYR A 229 -19.33 22.18 25.01
C TYR A 229 -18.85 23.09 23.87
N LEU A 230 -17.54 23.23 23.72
CA LEU A 230 -16.94 24.06 22.64
C LEU A 230 -17.05 23.39 21.28
N PHE A 231 -16.91 22.06 21.20
CA PHE A 231 -17.19 21.31 19.98
C PHE A 231 -18.63 21.47 19.50
N TRP A 232 -19.60 21.44 20.41
CA TRP A 232 -21.00 21.65 20.07
C TRP A 232 -21.24 23.07 19.49
N ARG A 233 -20.57 24.09 20.04
CA ARG A 233 -20.67 25.47 19.55
C ARG A 233 -20.04 25.66 18.16
N MET A 234 -19.05 24.85 17.80
CA MET A 234 -18.39 24.93 16.50
C MET A 234 -19.34 24.72 15.31
N SER A 235 -20.54 24.16 15.53
CA SER A 235 -21.56 23.94 14.49
C SER A 235 -21.00 23.24 13.25
N PHE A 236 -20.06 22.31 13.46
CA PHE A 236 -19.56 21.46 12.38
C PHE A 236 -20.75 20.79 11.68
N ARG A 237 -20.61 20.51 10.37
CA ARG A 237 -21.53 19.59 9.67
C ARG A 237 -21.62 18.21 10.37
N PHE A 238 -20.70 17.94 11.30
CA PHE A 238 -20.69 16.84 12.26
C PHE A 238 -21.16 17.29 13.64
N PRO A 239 -22.26 16.74 14.17
CA PRO A 239 -22.59 16.97 15.56
C PRO A 239 -21.61 16.18 16.46
N LEU A 240 -20.46 16.75 16.80
CA LEU A 240 -19.55 16.25 17.84
C LEU A 240 -20.25 16.36 19.21
N TRP A 241 -21.19 15.46 19.48
CA TRP A 241 -21.59 15.16 20.84
C TRP A 241 -20.44 14.41 21.52
N ALA A 242 -20.32 14.58 22.84
CA ALA A 242 -19.54 13.67 23.68
C ALA A 242 -20.04 12.24 23.49
N GLY A 243 -19.49 11.52 22.52
CA GLY A 243 -19.94 10.18 22.14
C GLY A 243 -20.84 10.21 20.92
N SER A 244 -20.25 9.78 19.81
CA SER A 244 -20.88 9.28 18.58
C SER A 244 -21.86 10.16 17.84
N THR A 245 -21.46 10.60 16.65
CA THR A 245 -22.40 10.75 15.53
C THR A 245 -22.80 9.37 15.03
N GLU A 246 -24.11 9.17 14.81
CA GLU A 246 -24.60 7.96 14.17
C GLU A 246 -24.91 8.21 12.71
N ALA A 247 -24.33 7.38 11.85
CA ALA A 247 -24.83 7.20 10.49
C ALA A 247 -25.20 5.75 10.28
N HIS A 248 -26.40 5.52 9.76
CA HIS A 248 -26.98 4.18 9.66
C HIS A 248 -27.04 3.41 11.01
N GLY A 249 -26.96 4.11 12.14
CA GLY A 249 -26.93 3.52 13.50
C GLY A 249 -25.54 3.01 13.92
N LEU A 250 -24.46 3.58 13.36
CA LEU A 250 -23.07 3.28 13.70
C LEU A 250 -22.28 4.55 14.03
N VAL A 251 -21.34 4.41 14.95
CA VAL A 251 -20.51 5.51 15.45
C VAL A 251 -19.40 5.85 14.49
N THR A 252 -19.43 7.06 13.95
CA THR A 252 -18.47 7.52 12.94
C THR A 252 -17.59 8.67 13.42
N THR A 253 -17.84 9.22 14.61
CA THR A 253 -16.98 10.24 15.21
C THR A 253 -16.88 10.08 16.71
N ILE A 254 -15.64 10.09 17.22
CA ILE A 254 -15.34 10.05 18.66
C ILE A 254 -14.24 11.04 18.99
N ALA A 255 -14.42 11.80 20.06
CA ALA A 255 -13.36 12.59 20.69
C ALA A 255 -13.04 12.03 22.08
N THR A 256 -11.76 11.84 22.38
CA THR A 256 -11.27 11.48 23.71
C THR A 256 -10.48 12.63 24.31
N PHE A 257 -10.68 12.87 25.60
CA PHE A 257 -10.09 13.96 26.37
C PHE A 257 -9.33 13.38 27.55
N LYS A 258 -8.01 13.60 27.59
CA LYS A 258 -7.10 13.16 28.65
C LYS A 258 -6.25 14.32 29.14
N ASN A 259 -6.02 14.42 30.44
CA ASN A 259 -5.19 15.48 31.02
C ASN A 259 -3.69 15.27 30.79
N GLN A 260 -3.20 14.03 30.87
CA GLN A 260 -1.86 13.55 30.51
C GLN A 260 -1.81 12.09 30.95
N HIS A 261 -1.87 11.13 30.02
CA HIS A 261 -1.99 9.72 30.37
C HIS A 261 -0.92 8.85 29.68
N PRO A 262 -0.31 7.85 30.36
CA PRO A 262 0.65 6.93 29.74
C PRO A 262 0.02 5.96 28.71
N SER A 263 -1.27 6.10 28.41
CA SER A 263 -2.02 5.23 27.50
C SER A 263 -2.05 5.80 26.10
N VAL A 264 -2.20 4.95 25.09
CA VAL A 264 -2.32 5.39 23.68
C VAL A 264 -3.77 5.82 23.40
N PRO A 265 -4.09 7.13 23.33
CA PRO A 265 -5.48 7.59 23.43
C PRO A 265 -6.36 7.21 22.23
N TYR A 266 -5.77 7.05 21.04
CA TYR A 266 -6.52 6.63 19.86
C TYR A 266 -7.00 5.17 19.95
N LEU A 267 -6.30 4.30 20.69
CA LEU A 267 -6.76 2.93 20.92
C LEU A 267 -8.07 2.90 21.70
N GLU A 268 -8.25 3.85 22.63
CA GLU A 268 -9.51 4.04 23.33
C GLU A 268 -10.62 4.43 22.34
N ASN A 269 -10.32 5.27 21.35
CA ASN A 269 -11.27 5.63 20.29
C ASN A 269 -11.67 4.41 19.44
N VAL A 270 -10.70 3.60 19.00
CA VAL A 270 -10.97 2.40 18.19
C VAL A 270 -11.83 1.41 18.99
N ALA A 271 -11.50 1.16 20.26
CA ALA A 271 -12.28 0.27 21.13
C ALA A 271 -13.71 0.77 21.36
N ARG A 272 -13.92 2.08 21.54
CA ARG A 272 -15.27 2.67 21.66
C ARG A 272 -16.08 2.50 20.38
N ILE A 273 -15.48 2.74 19.21
CA ILE A 273 -16.12 2.49 17.91
C ILE A 273 -16.50 1.01 17.80
N ALA A 274 -15.55 0.11 18.07
CA ALA A 274 -15.75 -1.33 17.94
C ALA A 274 -16.89 -1.87 18.81
N ARG A 275 -16.99 -1.40 20.05
CA ARG A 275 -18.08 -1.79 20.96
C ARG A 275 -19.42 -1.24 20.51
N SER A 276 -19.47 0.00 20.02
CA SER A 276 -20.71 0.56 19.52
C SER A 276 -21.21 -0.17 18.27
N HIS A 277 -20.28 -0.50 17.37
CA HIS A 277 -20.53 -1.38 16.23
C HIS A 277 -21.18 -2.71 16.64
N THR A 278 -20.65 -3.42 17.65
CA THR A 278 -21.28 -4.67 18.11
C THR A 278 -22.68 -4.51 18.71
N SER A 279 -22.99 -3.32 19.22
CA SER A 279 -24.29 -3.04 19.85
C SER A 279 -25.38 -2.74 18.81
N SER A 280 -24.99 -2.46 17.56
CA SER A 280 -25.92 -2.18 16.47
C SER A 280 -26.47 -3.46 15.84
N HIS A 281 -27.80 -3.58 15.80
CA HIS A 281 -28.51 -4.70 15.19
C HIS A 281 -28.26 -4.83 13.67
N LYS A 282 -27.83 -3.74 13.01
CA LYS A 282 -27.53 -3.70 11.57
C LYS A 282 -26.08 -4.07 11.26
N PHE A 283 -25.21 -4.11 12.27
CA PHE A 283 -23.77 -4.27 12.07
C PHE A 283 -23.40 -5.57 11.35
N LYS A 284 -24.12 -6.67 11.60
CA LYS A 284 -23.88 -7.94 10.89
C LYS A 284 -24.02 -7.79 9.36
N ASP A 285 -24.99 -7.02 8.91
CA ASP A 285 -25.23 -6.78 7.48
C ASP A 285 -24.25 -5.74 6.91
N ILE A 286 -23.84 -4.77 7.74
CA ILE A 286 -22.89 -3.72 7.37
C ILE A 286 -21.46 -4.28 7.28
N CYS A 287 -20.97 -5.03 8.27
CA CYS A 287 -19.65 -5.69 8.27
C CYS A 287 -19.37 -6.54 7.04
N ARG A 288 -20.41 -7.21 6.54
CA ARG A 288 -20.26 -8.18 5.46
C ARG A 288 -20.06 -7.50 4.11
N ARG A 289 -20.49 -6.24 3.97
CA ARG A 289 -20.60 -5.57 2.67
C ARG A 289 -20.08 -4.14 2.61
N TRP A 290 -19.68 -3.57 3.73
CA TRP A 290 -19.41 -2.15 3.81
C TRP A 290 -18.24 -1.88 4.74
N ARG A 291 -17.46 -0.85 4.39
CA ARG A 291 -16.44 -0.30 5.27
C ARG A 291 -17.07 0.83 6.04
N VAL A 292 -16.87 0.87 7.35
CA VAL A 292 -17.43 1.93 8.19
C VAL A 292 -16.30 2.93 8.47
N PRO A 293 -16.20 4.04 7.72
CA PRO A 293 -15.22 5.06 8.01
C PRO A 293 -15.62 5.84 9.26
N ALA A 294 -14.61 6.19 10.06
CA ALA A 294 -14.78 7.05 11.21
C ALA A 294 -13.62 8.03 11.33
N LEU A 295 -13.93 9.27 11.68
CA LEU A 295 -12.96 10.30 12.02
C LEU A 295 -12.90 10.41 13.54
N THR A 296 -11.73 10.27 14.15
CA THR A 296 -11.61 10.41 15.61
C THR A 296 -10.59 11.45 16.01
N ILE A 297 -10.84 12.05 17.16
CA ILE A 297 -10.01 13.09 17.75
C ILE A 297 -9.47 12.55 19.07
N ALA A 298 -8.15 12.62 19.25
CA ALA A 298 -7.50 12.31 20.51
C ALA A 298 -6.88 13.59 21.06
N ILE A 299 -7.35 14.00 22.24
CA ILE A 299 -6.82 15.15 22.97
C ILE A 299 -6.13 14.59 24.20
N ASP A 300 -4.81 14.77 24.26
CA ASP A 300 -3.98 14.30 25.36
C ASP A 300 -3.03 15.41 25.82
N GLY A 301 -3.21 15.86 27.06
CA GLY A 301 -2.41 16.94 27.59
C GLY A 301 -2.44 18.18 26.72
N SER A 302 -1.31 18.57 26.17
CA SER A 302 -1.22 19.79 25.38
C SER A 302 -1.39 19.57 23.87
N THR A 303 -1.68 18.34 23.44
CA THR A 303 -1.75 17.99 22.02
C THR A 303 -3.14 17.50 21.59
N ILE A 304 -3.36 17.56 20.27
CA ILE A 304 -4.50 16.98 19.57
C ILE A 304 -4.04 16.27 18.32
N HIS A 305 -4.69 15.14 18.04
CA HIS A 305 -4.50 14.33 16.86
C HIS A 305 -5.84 13.99 16.22
N PHE A 306 -5.88 13.98 14.90
CA PHE A 306 -7.00 13.45 14.12
C PHE A 306 -6.58 12.10 13.53
N TYR A 307 -7.46 11.10 13.64
CA TYR A 307 -7.23 9.77 13.11
C TYR A 307 -8.37 9.36 12.18
N ALA A 308 -8.01 8.78 11.05
CA ALA A 308 -8.91 8.04 10.20
C ALA A 308 -8.95 6.58 10.66
N ILE A 309 -10.15 6.06 10.85
CA ILE A 309 -10.40 4.67 11.23
C ILE A 309 -11.31 4.05 10.17
N LEU A 310 -11.00 2.81 9.77
CA LEU A 310 -11.79 2.07 8.80
C LEU A 310 -11.86 0.60 9.18
N LEU A 311 -13.07 0.04 9.29
CA LEU A 311 -13.26 -1.40 9.47
C LEU A 311 -13.06 -2.12 8.12
N LEU A 312 -12.10 -3.04 8.07
CA LEU A 312 -11.77 -3.90 6.94
C LEU A 312 -12.05 -5.36 7.30
N GLY A 313 -13.22 -5.85 6.90
CA GLY A 313 -13.70 -7.17 7.31
C GLY A 313 -13.91 -7.23 8.82
N HIS A 314 -12.90 -7.72 9.56
CA HIS A 314 -12.92 -7.82 11.02
C HIS A 314 -11.79 -7.06 11.73
N GLN A 315 -10.88 -6.40 10.99
CA GLN A 315 -9.76 -5.64 11.55
C GLN A 315 -9.95 -4.14 11.29
N TYR A 316 -9.37 -3.30 12.13
CA TYR A 316 -9.38 -1.84 11.92
C TYR A 316 -8.08 -1.36 11.31
N ARG A 317 -8.19 -0.60 10.22
CA ARG A 317 -7.14 0.30 9.73
C ARG A 317 -7.23 1.62 10.46
N VAL A 318 -6.10 2.08 10.98
CA VAL A 318 -6.00 3.34 11.73
C VAL A 318 -4.81 4.14 11.20
N VAL A 319 -5.05 5.38 10.78
CA VAL A 319 -3.99 6.27 10.25
C VAL A 319 -4.11 7.64 10.90
N SER A 320 -2.99 8.20 11.35
CA SER A 320 -2.94 9.59 11.83
C SER A 320 -3.07 10.53 10.64
N LEU A 321 -4.10 11.37 10.63
CA LEU A 321 -4.32 12.38 9.60
C LEU A 321 -3.57 13.69 9.88
N THR A 322 -3.23 13.94 11.14
CA THR A 322 -2.42 15.07 11.55
C THR A 322 -1.22 14.60 12.37
N PRO A 323 -0.13 15.37 12.43
CA PRO A 323 0.83 15.25 13.53
C PRO A 323 0.16 15.61 14.88
N GLY A 324 0.90 15.46 15.97
CA GLY A 324 0.47 15.97 17.28
C GLY A 324 0.55 17.49 17.31
N LEU A 325 -0.58 18.16 17.11
CA LEU A 325 -0.67 19.61 17.09
C LEU A 325 -0.81 20.14 18.51
N SER A 326 -0.04 21.15 18.89
CA SER A 326 -0.15 21.76 20.21
C SER A 326 -1.32 22.75 20.29
N TRP A 327 -1.99 22.77 21.44
CA TRP A 327 -2.96 23.82 21.77
C TRP A 327 -2.32 25.19 22.04
N SER A 328 -1.04 25.21 22.39
CA SER A 328 -0.32 26.44 22.75
C SER A 328 -0.28 27.42 21.59
N LEU A 329 -0.59 28.69 21.86
CA LEU A 329 -0.60 29.75 20.84
C LEU A 329 0.78 29.97 20.21
N TYR A 330 1.86 29.74 20.97
CA TYR A 330 3.23 29.99 20.55
C TYR A 330 4.01 28.73 20.19
N ALA A 331 3.38 27.55 20.25
CA ALA A 331 4.02 26.33 19.77
C ALA A 331 4.42 26.50 18.30
N THR A 332 5.62 26.02 17.96
CA THR A 332 6.19 26.08 16.61
C THR A 332 6.14 27.46 15.95
N ASN A 333 6.24 28.53 16.76
CA ASN A 333 6.10 29.94 16.34
C ASN A 333 4.71 30.29 15.77
N GLY A 334 3.66 29.65 16.27
CA GLY A 334 2.27 29.87 15.83
C GLY A 334 1.82 28.96 14.69
N ARG A 335 2.72 28.18 14.07
CA ARG A 335 2.38 27.28 12.96
C ARG A 335 1.39 26.20 13.36
N ASP A 336 1.50 25.65 14.59
CA ASP A 336 0.54 24.67 15.09
C ASP A 336 -0.87 25.26 15.15
N ARG A 337 -1.02 26.56 15.44
CA ARG A 337 -2.33 27.22 15.43
C ARG A 337 -2.92 27.30 14.03
N GLU A 338 -2.11 27.62 13.03
CA GLU A 338 -2.54 27.61 11.63
C GLU A 338 -2.93 26.20 11.18
N HIS A 339 -2.13 25.18 11.54
CA HIS A 339 -2.46 23.79 11.27
C HIS A 339 -3.72 23.32 12.00
N LEU A 340 -4.03 23.82 13.21
CA LEU A 340 -5.31 23.55 13.87
C LEU A 340 -6.48 24.08 13.05
N TYR A 341 -6.37 25.28 12.50
CA TYR A 341 -7.43 25.82 11.63
C TYR A 341 -7.63 24.93 10.40
N SER A 342 -6.55 24.50 9.74
CA SER A 342 -6.62 23.61 8.58
C SER A 342 -7.18 22.23 8.94
N ALA A 343 -6.80 21.65 10.07
CA ALA A 343 -7.29 20.35 10.52
C ALA A 343 -8.79 20.38 10.84
N PHE A 344 -9.27 21.43 11.50
CA PHE A 344 -10.71 21.59 11.77
C PHE A 344 -11.51 21.93 10.52
N ALA A 345 -10.93 22.68 9.57
CA ALA A 345 -11.55 22.92 8.26
C ALA A 345 -11.69 21.61 7.48
N ALA A 346 -10.64 20.79 7.46
CA ALA A 346 -10.64 19.47 6.86
C ALA A 346 -11.66 18.53 7.53
N ALA A 347 -11.77 18.57 8.86
CA ALA A 347 -12.77 17.80 9.60
C ALA A 347 -14.22 18.26 9.34
N ASP A 348 -14.46 19.56 9.15
CA ASP A 348 -15.80 20.08 8.79
C ASP A 348 -16.24 19.62 7.40
N GLY A 349 -15.27 19.51 6.49
CA GLY A 349 -15.46 19.04 5.12
C GLY A 349 -15.62 17.53 4.98
N TYR A 350 -15.41 16.76 6.06
CA TYR A 350 -15.71 15.33 6.06
C TYR A 350 -17.18 15.15 5.62
N VAL A 351 -17.48 14.10 4.88
CA VAL A 351 -18.85 13.68 4.57
C VAL A 351 -18.84 12.19 4.77
N LEU A 352 -19.93 11.62 5.29
CA LEU A 352 -20.04 10.19 5.39
C LEU A 352 -20.78 9.63 4.17
N ASP A 353 -20.03 8.98 3.30
CA ASP A 353 -20.51 8.01 2.34
C ASP A 353 -19.91 6.65 2.71
N ILE A 354 -20.65 5.57 2.52
CA ILE A 354 -20.16 4.25 2.90
C ILE A 354 -19.65 3.56 1.64
N PRO A 355 -18.32 3.36 1.48
CA PRO A 355 -17.76 2.84 0.25
C PRO A 355 -18.10 1.36 0.04
N ARG A 356 -18.08 0.94 -1.23
CA ARG A 356 -18.28 -0.46 -1.67
C ARG A 356 -17.16 -1.39 -1.19
N GLU A 357 -17.39 -2.70 -1.31
CA GLU A 357 -16.54 -3.79 -0.82
C GLU A 357 -15.10 -3.79 -1.39
N PHE A 358 -14.88 -3.40 -2.65
CA PHE A 358 -13.62 -3.63 -3.38
C PHE A 358 -12.48 -2.70 -3.01
N LEU A 359 -11.27 -3.25 -2.80
CA LEU A 359 -10.05 -2.55 -2.41
C LEU A 359 -9.16 -2.29 -3.64
N PRO A 360 -8.65 -1.07 -3.85
CA PRO A 360 -9.11 0.22 -3.30
C PRO A 360 -10.55 0.56 -3.73
N ALA A 361 -11.18 1.53 -3.05
CA ALA A 361 -12.60 1.89 -3.28
C ALA A 361 -12.87 2.57 -4.66
N VAL A 362 -11.82 2.81 -5.43
CA VAL A 362 -11.90 3.47 -6.73
C VAL A 362 -12.30 2.45 -7.79
N SER A 363 -13.45 2.67 -8.43
CA SER A 363 -14.02 1.77 -9.46
C SER A 363 -14.49 2.51 -10.71
N LYS A 364 -14.20 3.81 -10.79
CA LYS A 364 -14.62 4.70 -11.87
C LYS A 364 -13.65 5.86 -11.97
N ILE A 365 -13.19 6.18 -13.17
CA ILE A 365 -12.29 7.31 -13.44
C ILE A 365 -12.65 7.96 -14.78
N ARG A 366 -12.23 9.20 -14.99
CA ARG A 366 -12.42 9.90 -16.29
C ARG A 366 -11.63 9.23 -17.41
N GLU A 367 -12.26 9.09 -18.58
CA GLU A 367 -11.61 8.60 -19.80
C GLU A 367 -10.64 9.65 -20.36
N ARG A 368 -9.53 9.19 -20.97
CA ARG A 368 -8.58 10.05 -21.68
C ARG A 368 -8.89 10.05 -23.17
N GLY A 369 -8.95 11.23 -23.81
CA GLY A 369 -8.87 11.34 -25.27
C GLY A 369 -10.17 11.55 -26.05
N HIS A 370 -11.18 12.20 -25.48
CA HIS A 370 -12.18 12.88 -26.31
C HIS A 370 -12.09 14.38 -26.05
N ASP A 371 -11.66 15.14 -27.06
CA ASP A 371 -11.68 16.60 -27.07
C ASP A 371 -13.04 17.11 -26.56
N GLY A 372 -13.05 17.61 -25.32
CA GLY A 372 -14.15 18.39 -24.75
C GLY A 372 -15.36 17.63 -24.19
N ASP A 373 -15.37 16.29 -24.09
CA ASP A 373 -16.47 15.56 -23.45
C ASP A 373 -16.06 15.06 -22.04
N ASP A 374 -16.13 15.97 -21.06
CA ASP A 374 -15.89 15.72 -19.63
C ASP A 374 -16.89 14.71 -18.99
N SER A 375 -17.81 14.14 -19.76
CA SER A 375 -18.89 13.28 -19.25
C SER A 375 -18.60 11.77 -19.32
N LYS A 376 -17.54 11.33 -20.00
CA LYS A 376 -17.21 9.91 -20.16
C LYS A 376 -16.30 9.38 -19.05
N TYR A 377 -16.67 8.22 -18.53
CA TYR A 377 -15.98 7.56 -17.43
C TYR A 377 -15.80 6.07 -17.70
N LEU A 378 -14.61 5.59 -17.38
CA LEU A 378 -14.25 4.18 -17.39
C LEU A 378 -14.63 3.57 -16.05
N GLU A 379 -15.54 2.60 -16.06
CA GLU A 379 -15.94 1.83 -14.88
C GLU A 379 -15.30 0.44 -14.89
N PHE A 380 -14.75 0.02 -13.75
CA PHE A 380 -14.03 -1.23 -13.60
C PHE A 380 -14.21 -1.82 -12.20
N ASP A 381 -13.93 -3.12 -12.10
CA ASP A 381 -13.86 -3.87 -10.84
C ASP A 381 -12.42 -4.33 -10.65
N ILE A 382 -11.80 -3.94 -9.53
CA ILE A 382 -10.46 -4.43 -9.18
C ILE A 382 -10.58 -5.90 -8.76
N ILE A 383 -9.78 -6.75 -9.38
CA ILE A 383 -9.84 -8.20 -9.20
C ILE A 383 -8.58 -8.78 -8.56
N ASP A 384 -7.44 -8.10 -8.72
CA ASP A 384 -6.16 -8.54 -8.17
C ASP A 384 -5.17 -7.37 -8.07
N TYR A 385 -4.03 -7.60 -7.42
CA TYR A 385 -2.97 -6.62 -7.26
C TYR A 385 -1.58 -7.19 -7.55
N PHE A 386 -0.65 -6.31 -7.91
CA PHE A 386 0.76 -6.61 -8.11
C PHE A 386 1.50 -6.12 -6.85
N GLY A 387 2.05 -7.05 -6.07
CA GLY A 387 2.78 -6.73 -4.83
C GLY A 387 4.25 -6.34 -5.07
N PRO A 388 5.00 -6.02 -3.99
CA PRO A 388 4.51 -5.45 -2.73
C PRO A 388 4.10 -3.97 -2.92
N TRP A 389 3.27 -3.45 -2.01
CA TRP A 389 2.87 -2.05 -2.07
C TRP A 389 3.96 -1.13 -1.54
N GLU A 390 4.32 -0.15 -2.37
CA GLU A 390 5.13 0.96 -1.94
C GLU A 390 4.22 2.11 -1.51
N HIS A 391 4.63 2.87 -0.50
CA HIS A 391 3.84 3.96 0.07
C HIS A 391 3.42 5.05 -0.94
N TYR A 392 4.05 5.08 -2.12
CA TYR A 392 3.79 6.04 -3.17
C TYR A 392 3.30 5.43 -4.49
N ARG A 393 3.27 4.09 -4.62
CA ARG A 393 2.81 3.40 -5.84
C ARG A 393 2.13 2.06 -5.56
N HIS A 394 1.01 1.83 -6.26
CA HIS A 394 0.25 0.59 -6.21
C HIS A 394 -0.21 0.23 -7.61
N LEU A 395 -0.23 -1.07 -7.92
CA LEU A 395 -0.59 -1.55 -9.24
C LEU A 395 -1.63 -2.66 -9.09
N TYR A 396 -2.71 -2.57 -9.86
CA TYR A 396 -3.86 -3.46 -9.78
C TYR A 396 -4.25 -4.00 -11.15
N CYS A 397 -4.80 -5.21 -11.15
CA CYS A 397 -5.55 -5.73 -12.28
C CYS A 397 -7.03 -5.41 -12.07
N ALA A 398 -7.69 -4.91 -13.11
CA ALA A 398 -9.11 -4.64 -13.06
C ALA A 398 -9.83 -5.12 -14.31
N LYS A 399 -11.11 -5.44 -14.14
CA LYS A 399 -12.02 -5.82 -15.21
C LYS A 399 -12.95 -4.67 -15.55
N VAL A 400 -13.01 -4.26 -16.81
CA VAL A 400 -13.91 -3.18 -17.28
C VAL A 400 -15.38 -3.68 -17.27
N ARG A 401 -16.31 -2.86 -16.78
CA ARG A 401 -17.73 -3.25 -16.64
C ARG A 401 -18.52 -3.24 -17.95
N ASN A 402 -18.21 -2.37 -18.93
CA ASN A 402 -19.05 -2.13 -20.12
C ASN A 402 -18.30 -2.09 -21.48
N GLY A 403 -17.13 -2.72 -21.61
CA GLY A 403 -16.41 -2.81 -22.90
C GLY A 403 -17.07 -3.76 -23.91
N ALA A 404 -17.07 -3.42 -25.20
CA ALA A 404 -17.57 -4.27 -26.28
C ALA A 404 -16.89 -5.65 -26.29
N ALA A 405 -17.64 -6.69 -26.68
CA ALA A 405 -17.34 -8.08 -26.37
C ALA A 405 -16.23 -8.73 -27.23
N THR A 406 -15.04 -8.87 -26.62
CA THR A 406 -14.12 -10.01 -26.79
C THR A 406 -13.42 -10.29 -25.46
N ASP A 407 -13.11 -11.56 -25.16
CA ASP A 407 -12.78 -12.01 -23.79
C ASP A 407 -11.38 -11.61 -23.28
N GLN A 408 -10.52 -11.06 -24.14
CA GLN A 408 -9.20 -10.52 -23.77
C GLN A 408 -9.24 -8.99 -23.54
N ASP A 409 -10.19 -8.26 -24.14
CA ASP A 409 -10.32 -6.80 -24.06
C ASP A 409 -10.98 -6.28 -22.77
N LYS A 410 -11.09 -7.13 -21.74
CA LYS A 410 -11.78 -6.79 -20.49
C LYS A 410 -10.84 -6.46 -19.35
N PHE A 411 -9.55 -6.76 -19.44
CA PHE A 411 -8.60 -6.52 -18.37
C PHE A 411 -7.75 -5.30 -18.65
N ILE A 412 -7.56 -4.50 -17.61
CA ILE A 412 -6.74 -3.31 -17.62
C ILE A 412 -5.82 -3.34 -16.41
N ILE A 413 -4.74 -2.59 -16.51
CA ILE A 413 -3.92 -2.25 -15.37
C ILE A 413 -4.42 -0.92 -14.80
N VAL A 414 -4.62 -0.87 -13.48
CA VAL A 414 -4.94 0.35 -12.75
C VAL A 414 -3.78 0.65 -11.80
N LYS A 415 -3.02 1.70 -12.12
CA LYS A 415 -1.92 2.19 -11.28
C LYS A 415 -2.40 3.36 -10.43
N PHE A 416 -2.04 3.35 -9.16
CA PHE A 416 -2.12 4.51 -8.28
C PHE A 416 -0.70 4.98 -7.99
N SER A 417 -0.40 6.25 -8.20
CA SER A 417 0.93 6.79 -7.91
C SER A 417 0.86 8.21 -7.36
N LYS A 418 1.79 8.61 -6.49
CA LYS A 418 1.92 10.00 -6.02
C LYS A 418 2.57 10.92 -7.06
N ARG A 419 3.26 10.34 -8.04
CA ARG A 419 3.96 11.06 -9.11
C ARG A 419 3.79 10.30 -10.41
N TYR A 420 3.45 10.99 -11.49
CA TYR A 420 3.25 10.31 -12.78
C TYR A 420 3.38 11.27 -13.95
N SER A 421 4.23 10.94 -14.91
CA SER A 421 4.37 11.72 -16.14
C SER A 421 3.39 11.26 -17.21
N ILE A 422 2.18 11.82 -17.18
CA ILE A 422 1.15 11.51 -18.18
C ILE A 422 1.52 12.00 -19.59
N ASP A 423 2.33 13.05 -19.67
CA ASP A 423 2.84 13.63 -20.92
C ASP A 423 3.87 12.71 -21.57
N LEU A 424 4.84 12.21 -20.80
CA LEU A 424 5.83 11.24 -21.29
C LEU A 424 5.16 9.93 -21.67
N HIS A 425 4.27 9.40 -20.83
CA HIS A 425 3.53 8.20 -21.15
C HIS A 425 2.71 8.38 -22.43
N GLY A 426 1.99 9.50 -22.57
CA GLY A 426 1.26 9.84 -23.79
C GLY A 426 2.16 9.88 -25.02
N PHE A 427 3.32 10.53 -24.93
CA PHE A 427 4.29 10.62 -26.02
C PHE A 427 4.75 9.24 -26.53
N CYS A 428 5.09 8.33 -25.60
CA CYS A 428 5.53 6.98 -25.93
C CYS A 428 4.37 6.13 -26.45
N ALA A 429 3.18 6.21 -25.85
CA ALA A 429 2.01 5.45 -26.24
C ALA A 429 1.51 5.81 -27.64
N GLU A 430 1.52 7.10 -28.00
CA GLU A 430 1.17 7.58 -29.36
C GLU A 430 2.08 7.01 -30.46
N ARG A 431 3.30 6.60 -30.10
CA ARG A 431 4.28 5.95 -30.99
C ARG A 431 4.23 4.43 -30.92
N GLY A 432 3.34 3.86 -30.11
CA GLY A 432 3.22 2.41 -29.93
C GLY A 432 4.28 1.80 -28.99
N HIS A 433 4.98 2.63 -28.21
CA HIS A 433 6.08 2.25 -27.31
C HIS A 433 5.77 2.41 -25.82
N ALA A 434 4.49 2.48 -25.47
CA ALA A 434 4.01 2.37 -24.09
C ALA A 434 2.57 1.85 -24.11
N PRO A 435 2.07 1.27 -23.00
CA PRO A 435 0.68 0.84 -22.88
C PRO A 435 -0.30 1.97 -23.24
N LYS A 436 -1.38 1.67 -23.96
CA LYS A 436 -2.40 2.69 -24.21
C LYS A 436 -3.04 3.14 -22.89
N VAL A 437 -3.14 4.45 -22.65
CA VAL A 437 -3.86 5.00 -21.50
C VAL A 437 -5.34 5.15 -21.80
N PHE A 438 -6.19 4.51 -21.00
CA PHE A 438 -7.64 4.60 -21.10
C PHE A 438 -8.24 5.69 -20.20
N GLY A 439 -7.62 5.95 -19.05
CA GLY A 439 -8.09 6.98 -18.13
C GLY A 439 -6.98 7.49 -17.23
N TYR A 440 -7.09 8.76 -16.86
CA TYR A 440 -6.13 9.45 -16.00
C TYR A 440 -6.87 10.49 -15.17
N GLU A 441 -6.71 10.43 -13.85
CA GLU A 441 -7.36 11.37 -12.95
C GLU A 441 -6.51 11.62 -11.71
N ARG A 442 -6.59 12.84 -11.17
CA ARG A 442 -6.02 13.18 -9.88
C ARG A 442 -7.05 12.94 -8.79
N LEU A 443 -6.72 12.09 -7.84
CA LEU A 443 -7.55 11.73 -6.70
C LEU A 443 -7.11 12.50 -5.44
N PRO A 444 -7.98 12.57 -4.43
CA PRO A 444 -7.64 13.19 -3.16
C PRO A 444 -6.43 12.55 -2.46
N GLY A 445 -5.76 13.33 -1.63
CA GLY A 445 -4.51 12.95 -0.97
C GLY A 445 -3.32 12.97 -1.93
N GLY A 446 -3.43 13.65 -3.06
CA GLY A 446 -2.36 13.76 -4.06
C GLY A 446 -2.03 12.47 -4.80
N TRP A 447 -2.98 11.56 -4.94
CA TRP A 447 -2.83 10.37 -5.77
C TRP A 447 -3.19 10.68 -7.22
N PHE A 448 -2.56 9.98 -8.15
CA PHE A 448 -2.99 9.84 -9.53
C PHE A 448 -3.47 8.42 -9.74
N VAL A 449 -4.56 8.26 -10.47
CA VAL A 449 -5.02 6.96 -10.96
C VAL A 449 -4.87 6.91 -12.47
N ILE A 450 -4.27 5.82 -12.95
CA ILE A 450 -3.98 5.60 -14.35
C ILE A 450 -4.54 4.25 -14.74
N ALA A 451 -5.57 4.23 -15.59
CA ALA A 451 -6.03 3.00 -16.24
C ALA A 451 -5.34 2.86 -17.59
N MET A 452 -4.66 1.75 -17.81
CA MET A 452 -3.89 1.49 -19.02
C MET A 452 -4.03 0.05 -19.50
N GLU A 453 -3.60 -0.15 -20.74
CA GLU A 453 -3.57 -1.44 -21.42
C GLU A 453 -2.81 -2.48 -20.62
N TRP A 454 -3.40 -3.68 -20.57
CA TRP A 454 -2.70 -4.86 -20.09
C TRP A 454 -1.91 -5.48 -21.25
N LEU A 455 -0.59 -5.60 -21.12
CA LEU A 455 0.27 -6.25 -22.10
C LEU A 455 0.43 -7.75 -21.76
N MET A 456 -0.46 -8.61 -22.27
CA MET A 456 -0.53 -10.04 -21.86
C MET A 456 0.71 -10.86 -22.22
N ASP A 457 1.30 -10.57 -23.36
CA ASP A 457 2.37 -11.38 -23.97
C ASP A 457 3.73 -10.66 -23.92
N ALA A 458 3.82 -9.56 -23.17
CA ALA A 458 5.06 -8.81 -23.01
C ALA A 458 5.88 -9.39 -21.86
N GLU A 459 7.18 -9.59 -22.11
CA GLU A 459 8.15 -10.07 -21.14
C GLU A 459 9.18 -8.99 -20.84
N SER A 460 9.78 -9.04 -19.64
CA SER A 460 10.94 -8.20 -19.32
C SER A 460 12.08 -8.47 -20.30
N MET A 461 12.81 -7.42 -20.65
CA MET A 461 13.94 -7.48 -21.56
C MET A 461 15.02 -8.51 -21.19
N GLN A 462 15.18 -8.82 -19.89
CA GLN A 462 16.15 -9.82 -19.41
C GLN A 462 15.86 -11.25 -19.93
N ALA A 463 14.62 -11.54 -20.34
CA ALA A 463 14.22 -12.87 -20.81
C ALA A 463 14.57 -13.15 -22.28
N GLN A 464 15.12 -12.20 -23.04
CA GLN A 464 15.24 -12.31 -24.51
C GLN A 464 16.63 -11.93 -25.06
N HIS A 465 17.33 -12.92 -25.63
CA HIS A 465 18.63 -12.81 -26.32
C HIS A 465 18.59 -12.11 -27.71
N TYR A 466 17.70 -11.14 -27.94
CA TYR A 466 17.49 -10.56 -29.29
C TYR A 466 17.47 -9.02 -29.30
N LEU A 467 18.55 -8.40 -28.84
CA LEU A 467 18.59 -6.94 -28.59
C LEU A 467 19.22 -6.09 -29.67
N SER A 468 20.10 -6.65 -30.49
CA SER A 468 20.85 -5.88 -31.50
C SER A 468 19.94 -5.15 -32.52
N GLN A 469 18.69 -5.56 -32.67
CA GLN A 469 17.71 -4.91 -33.58
C GLN A 469 16.84 -3.84 -32.90
N ARG A 470 16.86 -3.74 -31.57
CA ARG A 470 15.97 -2.86 -30.78
C ARG A 470 16.69 -1.67 -30.14
N GLU A 471 18.02 -1.66 -30.14
CA GLU A 471 18.85 -0.55 -29.63
C GLU A 471 18.57 0.76 -30.35
N GLU A 472 18.59 0.75 -31.69
CA GLU A 472 18.34 1.97 -32.50
C GLU A 472 16.97 2.56 -32.18
N LEU A 473 15.94 1.71 -32.08
CA LEU A 473 14.58 2.11 -31.74
C LEU A 473 14.50 2.77 -30.35
N LEU A 474 15.15 2.20 -29.33
CA LEU A 474 15.17 2.76 -27.97
C LEU A 474 15.90 4.10 -27.93
N VAL A 475 17.04 4.21 -28.62
CA VAL A 475 17.80 5.46 -28.72
C VAL A 475 16.98 6.54 -29.43
N GLU A 476 16.32 6.21 -30.54
CA GLU A 476 15.42 7.13 -31.24
C GLU A 476 14.25 7.58 -30.37
N LEU A 477 13.62 6.66 -29.64
CA LEU A 477 12.51 6.96 -28.74
C LEU A 477 12.94 7.92 -27.62
N VAL A 478 14.10 7.66 -26.99
CA VAL A 478 14.65 8.49 -25.91
C VAL A 478 15.03 9.88 -26.41
N ASN A 479 15.71 9.97 -27.56
CA ASN A 479 15.99 11.25 -28.18
C ASN A 479 14.70 12.02 -28.49
N GLY A 480 13.65 11.33 -28.98
CA GLY A 480 12.38 11.95 -29.31
C GLY A 480 11.67 12.61 -28.13
N PHE A 481 11.67 12.01 -26.94
CA PHE A 481 11.10 12.68 -25.76
C PHE A 481 12.07 13.68 -25.12
N HIS A 482 13.38 13.49 -25.25
CA HIS A 482 14.40 14.49 -24.86
C HIS A 482 14.27 15.78 -25.66
N GLU A 483 13.92 15.73 -26.94
CA GLU A 483 13.63 16.92 -27.77
C GLU A 483 12.44 17.73 -27.24
N LYS A 484 11.55 17.09 -26.46
CA LYS A 484 10.43 17.75 -25.76
C LYS A 484 10.75 18.15 -24.32
N ASP A 485 12.03 18.14 -23.95
CA ASP A 485 12.51 18.36 -22.59
C ASP A 485 11.91 17.40 -21.55
N LEU A 486 11.54 16.18 -21.96
CA LEU A 486 11.09 15.14 -21.05
C LEU A 486 12.24 14.19 -20.71
N VAL A 487 12.18 13.57 -19.54
CA VAL A 487 13.08 12.50 -19.05
C VAL A 487 12.28 11.38 -18.42
N HIS A 488 12.76 10.14 -18.50
CA HIS A 488 12.11 8.97 -17.89
C HIS A 488 12.54 8.76 -16.44
N GLY A 489 13.83 8.89 -16.16
CA GLY A 489 14.44 8.72 -14.84
C GLY A 489 14.79 7.30 -14.45
N ASP A 490 14.23 6.29 -15.11
CA ASP A 490 14.53 4.88 -14.83
C ASP A 490 14.40 4.00 -16.08
N LEU A 491 15.44 4.01 -16.93
CA LEU A 491 15.51 3.20 -18.16
C LEU A 491 16.23 1.86 -17.95
N ARG A 492 16.16 1.31 -16.73
CA ARG A 492 16.68 -0.04 -16.45
C ARG A 492 15.84 -1.10 -17.17
N TYR A 493 16.43 -2.28 -17.39
CA TYR A 493 15.79 -3.37 -18.15
C TYR A 493 14.42 -3.78 -17.58
N VAL A 494 14.20 -3.67 -16.26
CA VAL A 494 12.93 -3.97 -15.59
C VAL A 494 11.77 -3.10 -16.05
N ASN A 495 12.06 -1.92 -16.61
CA ASN A 495 11.07 -0.97 -17.12
C ASN A 495 10.98 -0.97 -18.66
N ILE A 496 11.60 -1.96 -19.31
CA ILE A 496 11.52 -2.14 -20.75
C ILE A 496 10.95 -3.54 -21.04
N LEU A 497 9.76 -3.56 -21.61
CA LEU A 497 9.06 -4.78 -21.98
C LEU A 497 9.19 -5.04 -23.48
N CYS A 498 9.21 -6.31 -23.85
CA CYS A 498 9.41 -6.78 -25.21
C CYS A 498 8.46 -7.94 -25.53
N GLU A 499 8.01 -8.03 -26.78
CA GLU A 499 7.19 -9.15 -27.28
C GLU A 499 7.98 -9.93 -28.32
N ALA A 500 8.41 -11.15 -28.01
CA ALA A 500 9.01 -12.04 -29.00
C ALA A 500 7.92 -12.78 -29.80
N PRO A 501 8.07 -12.94 -31.12
CA PRO A 501 9.26 -12.64 -31.94
C PRO A 501 9.22 -11.26 -32.61
N SER A 502 8.35 -10.34 -32.20
CA SER A 502 8.25 -9.01 -32.81
C SER A 502 9.39 -8.08 -32.36
N ASP A 503 9.68 -6.99 -33.07
CA ASP A 503 10.59 -5.95 -32.59
C ASP A 503 9.92 -4.90 -31.69
N LYS A 504 8.74 -5.23 -31.15
CA LYS A 504 7.96 -4.30 -30.36
C LYS A 504 8.54 -4.17 -28.95
N VAL A 505 8.76 -2.92 -28.57
CA VAL A 505 9.29 -2.52 -27.27
C VAL A 505 8.34 -1.54 -26.62
N TRP A 506 8.10 -1.70 -25.33
CA TRP A 506 7.34 -0.78 -24.50
C TRP A 506 8.18 -0.29 -23.34
N LEU A 507 8.21 1.03 -23.14
CA LEU A 507 8.62 1.63 -21.89
C LEU A 507 7.43 1.62 -20.92
N VAL A 508 7.71 1.26 -19.67
CA VAL A 508 6.76 1.28 -18.57
C VAL A 508 7.36 2.03 -17.38
N ASP A 509 6.53 2.27 -16.36
CA ASP A 509 6.91 2.94 -15.12
C ASP A 509 7.35 4.42 -15.25
N PHE A 510 6.40 5.26 -15.63
CA PHE A 510 6.59 6.71 -15.79
C PHE A 510 6.49 7.52 -14.47
N ASP A 511 6.73 6.90 -13.31
CA ASP A 511 6.53 7.54 -11.99
C ASP A 511 7.51 8.69 -11.72
N TRP A 512 8.75 8.55 -12.18
CA TRP A 512 9.81 9.53 -11.95
C TRP A 512 10.07 10.43 -13.15
N GLY A 513 9.40 10.17 -14.28
CA GLY A 513 9.53 10.96 -15.47
C GLY A 513 8.91 12.34 -15.35
N GLY A 514 9.19 13.19 -16.33
CA GLY A 514 8.65 14.55 -16.40
C GLY A 514 9.63 15.49 -17.09
N LYS A 515 9.56 16.78 -16.78
CA LYS A 515 10.46 17.77 -17.39
C LYS A 515 11.89 17.65 -16.87
N ALA A 516 12.85 17.62 -17.78
CA ALA A 516 14.27 17.55 -17.48
C ALA A 516 14.69 18.68 -16.54
N GLY A 517 15.34 18.35 -15.42
CA GLY A 517 15.77 19.33 -14.43
C GLY A 517 14.69 19.82 -13.46
N GLU A 518 13.41 19.48 -13.68
CA GLU A 518 12.30 19.84 -12.78
C GLU A 518 11.81 18.66 -11.93
N VAL A 519 12.00 17.43 -12.39
CA VAL A 519 11.67 16.22 -11.63
C VAL A 519 12.87 15.69 -10.85
N ALA A 520 12.59 15.01 -9.75
CA ALA A 520 13.59 14.46 -8.85
C ALA A 520 13.19 13.08 -8.34
N TYR A 521 14.18 12.23 -8.08
CA TYR A 521 13.98 10.98 -7.36
C TYR A 521 13.35 11.23 -5.97
N PRO A 522 12.43 10.36 -5.51
CA PRO A 522 11.73 10.57 -4.25
C PRO A 522 12.61 10.31 -3.01
N THR A 523 13.72 9.60 -3.17
CA THR A 523 14.64 9.21 -2.10
C THR A 523 16.07 9.14 -2.61
N TRP A 524 17.05 9.27 -1.71
CA TRP A 524 18.46 8.98 -2.00
C TRP A 524 18.79 7.49 -1.98
N LEU A 525 17.89 6.64 -1.45
CA LEU A 525 18.04 5.19 -1.37
C LEU A 525 17.63 4.57 -2.71
N LEU A 526 18.36 4.93 -3.75
CA LEU A 526 18.15 4.42 -5.09
C LEU A 526 18.96 3.16 -5.32
N ASP A 527 18.53 2.40 -6.31
CA ASP A 527 19.29 1.28 -6.86
C ASP A 527 20.71 1.72 -7.25
N GLY A 528 21.70 0.85 -7.00
CA GLY A 528 23.10 1.14 -7.30
C GLY A 528 23.35 1.51 -8.75
N GLU A 529 22.57 0.98 -9.70
CA GLU A 529 22.65 1.34 -11.12
C GLU A 529 22.25 2.80 -11.37
N LEU A 530 21.21 3.27 -10.69
CA LEU A 530 20.72 4.65 -10.81
C LEU A 530 21.74 5.65 -10.26
N VAL A 531 22.44 5.29 -9.18
CA VAL A 531 23.43 6.15 -8.51
C VAL A 531 24.81 6.09 -9.17
N ARG A 532 25.16 5.01 -9.88
CA ARG A 532 26.51 4.81 -10.44
C ARG A 532 26.92 5.94 -11.39
N GLY A 533 27.92 6.73 -11.00
CA GLY A 533 28.38 7.88 -11.79
C GLY A 533 27.58 9.16 -11.56
N ARG A 534 26.73 9.22 -10.52
CA ARG A 534 26.10 10.44 -10.00
C ARG A 534 26.62 10.77 -8.61
N GLU A 535 26.47 12.04 -8.21
CA GLU A 535 26.56 12.39 -6.79
C GLU A 535 25.27 11.97 -6.08
N SER A 536 25.39 11.24 -4.97
CA SER A 536 24.25 10.65 -4.26
C SER A 536 23.29 11.66 -3.64
N SER A 537 23.72 12.92 -3.49
CA SER A 537 22.91 14.04 -3.00
C SER A 537 22.11 14.76 -4.09
N ASP A 538 22.46 14.57 -5.37
CA ASP A 538 21.76 15.21 -6.49
C ASP A 538 20.61 14.33 -6.97
N LEU A 539 19.39 14.63 -6.52
CA LEU A 539 18.20 13.86 -6.90
C LEU A 539 17.53 14.35 -8.19
N ILE A 540 17.98 15.46 -8.78
CA ILE A 540 17.35 16.05 -9.97
C ILE A 540 17.61 15.17 -11.19
N ILE A 541 16.59 14.80 -11.95
CA ILE A 541 16.73 13.91 -13.12
C ILE A 541 16.96 14.74 -14.38
N ARG A 542 18.01 14.39 -15.15
CA ARG A 542 18.40 15.06 -16.38
C ARG A 542 18.51 14.08 -17.55
N LYS A 543 18.60 14.61 -18.76
CA LYS A 543 18.71 13.82 -20.01
C LYS A 543 19.95 12.92 -20.01
N GLU A 544 21.04 13.42 -19.42
CA GLU A 544 22.29 12.67 -19.28
C GLU A 544 22.13 11.42 -18.42
N ASP A 545 21.19 11.44 -17.47
CA ASP A 545 20.91 10.30 -16.60
C ASP A 545 20.22 9.18 -17.38
N ASP A 546 19.18 9.51 -18.15
CA ASP A 546 18.50 8.57 -19.04
C ASP A 546 19.50 7.91 -20.01
N LEU A 547 20.34 8.71 -20.68
CA LEU A 547 21.33 8.19 -21.63
C LEU A 547 22.37 7.28 -20.95
N ARG A 548 22.80 7.63 -19.73
CA ARG A 548 23.74 6.83 -18.96
C ARG A 548 23.14 5.48 -18.58
N ILE A 549 21.91 5.47 -18.05
CA ILE A 549 21.23 4.25 -17.64
C ILE A 549 20.92 3.37 -18.85
N LEU A 550 20.36 3.94 -19.92
CA LEU A 550 20.08 3.20 -21.14
C LEU A 550 21.33 2.52 -21.70
N ARG A 551 22.46 3.23 -21.78
CA ARG A 551 23.73 2.64 -22.24
C ARG A 551 24.19 1.50 -21.33
N ALA A 552 24.11 1.66 -20.01
CA ALA A 552 24.49 0.62 -19.07
C ALA A 552 23.59 -0.62 -19.22
N THR A 553 22.28 -0.41 -19.39
CA THR A 553 21.31 -1.47 -19.64
C THR A 553 21.61 -2.22 -20.93
N LEU A 554 21.84 -1.52 -22.04
CA LEU A 554 22.19 -2.13 -23.32
C LEU A 554 23.52 -2.92 -23.25
N GLN A 555 24.52 -2.38 -22.55
CA GLN A 555 25.83 -3.03 -22.36
C GLN A 555 25.75 -4.30 -21.52
N ALA A 556 25.01 -4.28 -20.40
CA ALA A 556 24.86 -5.44 -19.53
C ALA A 556 24.29 -6.64 -20.31
N LEU A 557 23.29 -6.37 -21.15
CA LEU A 557 22.61 -7.40 -21.93
C LEU A 557 23.46 -7.93 -23.10
N GLN A 558 24.36 -7.12 -23.66
CA GLN A 558 25.34 -7.58 -24.67
C GLN A 558 26.44 -8.47 -24.07
N SER A 559 26.68 -8.41 -22.75
CA SER A 559 27.71 -9.21 -22.08
C SER A 559 27.24 -10.60 -21.65
N GLU A 560 25.94 -10.89 -21.79
CA GLU A 560 25.30 -12.18 -21.48
C GLU A 560 25.02 -13.04 -22.74
N GLU A 561 25.30 -12.52 -23.94
CA GLU A 561 25.41 -13.27 -25.21
C GLU A 561 26.80 -13.92 -25.36
#